data_AF-A0A9X1G183-F1
#
_entry.id   AF-A0A9X1G183-F1
#
_cell.length_a   1.000
_cell.length_b   1.000
_cell.length_c   1.000
_cell.angle_alpha   90.00
_cell.angle_beta   90.00
_cell.angle_gamma   90.00
#
_symmetry.space_group_name_H-M   'P 1'
#
loop_
_entity.id
_entity.type
_entity.pdbx_description
1 polymer ?
#
loop_
_entity_poly.entity_id
_entity_poly.type
_entity_poly.pdbx_seq_one_letter_code
_entity_poly.pdbx_strand_id
1 'polypeptide(L)'
;MNQKMKLRIAFREEGTMWNAYCAQPDTMKGAFLIGSIGMGVVRSNPEIKEAFMALMNAAFQTAVLQMTGATVERVDVQPAPAHERGKA
;
A
#
# COMPACT_ATOMS: atom_id res chain seq x y z
N MET A 1 8.19 -5.54 -25.88
CA MET A 1 7.19 -6.27 -25.09
C MET A 1 6.87 -5.41 -23.86
N ASN A 2 5.70 -4.75 -23.81
CA ASN A 2 5.26 -4.08 -22.58
C ASN A 2 4.69 -5.15 -21.64
N GLN A 3 5.53 -5.65 -20.74
CA GLN A 3 5.09 -6.57 -19.70
C GLN A 3 4.22 -5.78 -18.70
N LYS A 4 2.91 -6.02 -18.73
CA LYS A 4 1.99 -5.49 -17.70
C LYS A 4 2.31 -6.19 -16.38
N MET A 5 3.11 -5.55 -15.53
CA MET A 5 3.31 -6.00 -14.15
C MET A 5 2.06 -5.69 -13.34
N LYS A 6 1.43 -6.74 -12.79
CA LYS A 6 0.32 -6.58 -11.86
C LYS A 6 0.94 -6.43 -10.46
N LEU A 7 0.89 -5.23 -9.92
CA LEU A 7 1.28 -4.91 -8.55
C LEU A 7 0.10 -4.19 -7.87
N ARG A 8 0.00 -4.30 -6.55
CA ARG A 8 -1.00 -3.60 -5.74
C ARG A 8 -0.35 -2.87 -4.58
N ILE A 9 -1.07 -1.90 -4.04
CA ILE A 9 -0.77 -1.37 -2.72
C ILE A 9 -1.53 -2.17 -1.65
N ALA A 10 -0.89 -2.45 -0.53
CA ALA A 10 -1.52 -3.11 0.62
C ALA A 10 -1.33 -2.24 1.86
N PHE A 11 -2.42 -1.85 2.52
CA PHE A 11 -2.36 -1.10 3.76
C PHE A 11 -2.57 -2.02 4.96
N ARG A 12 -1.69 -1.92 5.97
CA ARG A 12 -1.67 -2.79 7.16
C ARG A 12 -1.47 -1.97 8.42
N GLU A 13 -2.17 -2.35 9.49
CA GLU A 13 -1.86 -1.87 10.84
C GLU A 13 -0.85 -2.84 11.47
N GLU A 14 0.30 -2.31 11.88
CA GLU A 14 1.39 -3.08 12.47
C GLU A 14 1.97 -2.30 13.65
N GLY A 15 1.65 -2.77 14.87
CA GLY A 15 2.00 -2.07 16.11
C GLY A 15 1.37 -0.68 16.14
N THR A 16 2.21 0.35 16.29
CA THR A 16 1.77 1.76 16.33
C THR A 16 1.69 2.40 14.94
N MET A 17 1.85 1.65 13.86
CA MET A 17 1.98 2.18 12.50
C MET A 17 0.88 1.68 11.57
N TRP A 18 0.44 2.56 10.67
CA TRP A 18 -0.32 2.25 9.47
C TRP A 18 0.64 2.26 8.28
N ASN A 19 0.93 1.07 7.76
CA ASN A 19 1.95 0.82 6.75
C ASN A 19 1.32 0.64 5.37
N ALA A 20 1.96 1.21 4.35
CA ALA A 20 1.67 1.02 2.94
C ALA A 20 2.77 0.17 2.31
N TYR A 21 2.41 -0.94 1.71
CA TYR A 21 3.31 -1.86 1.02
C TYR A 21 2.98 -1.92 -0.46
N CYS A 22 4.00 -2.01 -1.31
CA CYS A 22 3.80 -2.54 -2.66
C CYS A 22 3.95 -4.06 -2.62
N ALA A 23 3.00 -4.77 -3.20
CA ALA A 23 2.93 -6.23 -3.17
C ALA A 23 2.46 -6.80 -4.52
N GLN A 24 2.64 -8.12 -4.68
CA GLN A 24 1.98 -8.84 -5.76
C GLN A 24 0.46 -8.89 -5.51
N PRO A 25 -0.37 -9.06 -6.56
CA PRO A 25 -1.83 -8.95 -6.45
C PRO A 25 -2.43 -9.97 -5.48
N ASP A 26 -1.82 -11.15 -5.42
CA ASP A 26 -2.30 -12.35 -4.73
C ASP A 26 -1.43 -12.73 -3.51
N THR A 27 -0.29 -12.08 -3.29
CA THR A 27 0.61 -12.41 -2.17
C THR A 27 1.38 -11.21 -1.61
N MET A 28 1.69 -11.27 -0.31
CA MET A 28 2.60 -10.34 0.38
C MET A 28 4.07 -10.78 0.31
N LYS A 29 4.39 -11.92 -0.33
CA LYS A 29 5.76 -12.41 -0.45
C LYS A 29 6.61 -11.42 -1.27
N GLY A 30 7.68 -10.91 -0.66
CA GLY A 30 8.53 -9.89 -1.27
C GLY A 30 7.88 -8.50 -1.33
N ALA A 31 6.81 -8.27 -0.58
CA ALA A 31 6.24 -6.94 -0.44
C ALA A 31 7.25 -5.99 0.19
N PHE A 32 7.32 -4.76 -0.30
CA PHE A 32 8.23 -3.73 0.20
C PHE A 32 7.45 -2.55 0.76
N LEU A 33 7.90 -2.04 1.91
CA LEU A 33 7.29 -0.89 2.57
C LEU A 33 7.59 0.37 1.73
N ILE A 34 6.54 1.12 1.40
CA ILE A 34 6.65 2.38 0.64
C ILE A 34 6.27 3.61 1.46
N GLY A 35 5.61 3.41 2.60
CA GLY A 35 5.30 4.49 3.53
C GLY A 35 4.69 3.98 4.82
N SER A 36 4.79 4.79 5.86
CA SER A 36 4.18 4.50 7.16
C SER A 36 3.71 5.80 7.81
N ILE A 37 2.64 5.73 8.59
CA ILE A 37 2.13 6.83 9.39
C ILE A 37 1.69 6.33 10.76
N GLY A 38 1.91 7.11 11.82
CA GLY A 38 1.54 6.71 13.18
C GLY A 38 0.03 6.56 13.35
N MET A 39 -0.40 5.46 13.98
CA MET A 39 -1.80 5.18 14.29
C MET A 39 -2.43 6.24 15.20
N GLY A 40 -1.64 6.90 16.06
CA GLY A 40 -2.13 8.02 16.87
C GLY A 40 -2.67 9.16 16.00
N VAL A 41 -1.98 9.49 14.91
CA VAL A 41 -2.41 10.51 13.94
C VAL A 41 -3.65 10.04 13.19
N VAL A 42 -3.60 8.82 12.64
CA VAL A 42 -4.71 8.20 11.90
C VAL A 42 -6.00 8.11 12.72
N ARG A 43 -5.90 7.76 14.01
CA ARG A 43 -7.05 7.65 14.92
C ARG A 43 -7.59 9.02 15.36
N SER A 44 -6.72 10.03 15.46
CA SER A 44 -7.10 11.39 15.85
C SER A 44 -7.86 12.13 14.74
N ASN A 45 -7.59 11.82 13.47
CA ASN A 45 -8.26 12.43 12.34
C ASN A 45 -8.39 11.43 11.15
N PRO A 46 -9.60 10.92 10.86
CA PRO A 46 -9.86 10.02 9.74
C PRO A 46 -9.46 10.59 8.37
N GLU A 47 -9.53 11.92 8.16
CA GLU A 47 -9.14 12.55 6.89
C GLU A 47 -7.65 12.37 6.61
N ILE A 48 -6.81 12.29 7.65
CA ILE A 48 -5.38 12.02 7.47
C ILE A 48 -5.15 10.61 6.93
N LYS A 49 -5.99 9.64 7.32
CA LYS A 49 -5.91 8.28 6.77
C LYS A 49 -6.17 8.27 5.27
N GLU A 50 -7.23 8.96 4.85
CA GLU A 50 -7.63 9.06 3.44
C GLU A 50 -6.58 9.81 2.63
N ALA A 51 -6.08 10.94 3.14
CA ALA A 51 -5.02 11.72 2.52
C ALA A 51 -3.72 10.91 2.39
N PHE A 52 -3.34 10.15 3.42
CA PHE A 52 -2.19 9.26 3.38
C PHE A 52 -2.38 8.17 2.31
N MET A 53 -3.54 7.53 2.26
CA MET A 53 -3.83 6.49 1.27
C MET A 53 -3.79 7.04 -0.16
N ALA A 54 -4.37 8.22 -0.39
CA ALA A 54 -4.33 8.91 -1.68
C ALA A 54 -2.89 9.26 -2.10
N LEU A 55 -2.09 9.79 -1.18
CA LEU A 55 -0.68 10.10 -1.43
C LEU A 55 0.12 8.86 -1.79
N MET A 56 -0.04 7.77 -1.03
CA MET A 56 0.68 6.52 -1.31
C MET A 56 0.26 5.90 -2.64
N ASN A 57 -1.02 5.99 -3.02
CA ASN A 57 -1.49 5.56 -4.34
C ASN A 57 -0.80 6.34 -5.47
N ALA A 58 -0.73 7.67 -5.36
CA ALA A 58 -0.06 8.51 -6.35
C ALA A 58 1.44 8.22 -6.42
N ALA A 59 2.11 8.16 -5.26
CA ALA A 59 3.55 7.86 -5.17
C ALA A 59 3.87 6.49 -5.78
N PHE A 60 3.05 5.47 -5.50
CA PHE A 60 3.20 4.14 -6.05
C PHE A 60 3.08 4.11 -7.59
N GLN A 61 2.06 4.77 -8.16
CA GLN A 61 1.90 4.86 -9.61
C GLN A 61 3.09 5.56 -10.27
N THR A 62 3.57 6.65 -9.68
CA THR A 62 4.75 7.38 -10.17
C THR A 62 6.01 6.50 -10.10
N ALA A 63 6.24 5.81 -8.98
CA ALA A 63 7.41 4.96 -8.79
C ALA A 63 7.44 3.79 -9.79
N VAL A 64 6.32 3.07 -9.96
CA VAL A 64 6.25 1.94 -10.91
C VAL A 64 6.48 2.42 -12.35
N LEU A 65 5.86 3.54 -12.73
CA LEU A 65 6.06 4.12 -14.06
C LEU A 65 7.54 4.48 -14.30
N GLN A 66 8.19 5.13 -13.33
CA GLN A 66 9.59 5.52 -13.45
C GLN A 66 10.54 4.32 -13.50
N MET A 67 10.31 3.29 -12.69
CA MET A 67 11.20 2.14 -12.58
C MET A 67 11.04 1.15 -13.73
N THR A 68 9.84 1.01 -14.29
CA THR A 68 9.50 -0.10 -15.20
C THR A 68 9.01 0.36 -16.57
N GLY A 69 8.66 1.64 -16.73
CA GLY A 69 7.96 2.15 -17.91
C GLY A 69 6.52 1.62 -18.05
N ALA A 70 6.02 0.84 -17.08
CA ALA A 70 4.68 0.26 -17.09
C ALA A 70 3.73 1.05 -16.18
N THR A 71 2.45 1.08 -16.56
CA THR A 71 1.38 1.63 -15.73
C THR A 71 0.76 0.52 -14.88
N VAL A 72 0.42 0.86 -13.63
CA VAL A 72 -0.32 -0.05 -12.76
C VAL A 72 -1.80 -0.01 -13.16
N GLU A 73 -2.32 -1.15 -13.62
CA GLU A 73 -3.69 -1.25 -14.13
C GLU A 73 -4.75 -1.15 -13.02
N ARG A 74 -4.41 -1.52 -11.79
CA ARG A 74 -5.35 -1.46 -10.66
C ARG A 74 -4.63 -1.35 -9.32
N VAL A 75 -5.00 -0.34 -8.54
CA VAL A 75 -4.57 -0.17 -7.16
C VAL A 75 -5.70 -0.69 -6.27
N ASP A 76 -5.65 -1.98 -5.91
CA ASP A 76 -6.62 -2.56 -4.99
C ASP A 76 -6.24 -2.22 -3.56
N VAL A 77 -6.92 -1.24 -2.98
CA VAL A 77 -6.90 -0.99 -1.54
C VAL A 77 -7.66 -2.14 -0.87
N GLN A 78 -6.94 -3.19 -0.47
CA GLN A 78 -7.51 -4.25 0.34
C GLN A 78 -6.89 -4.25 1.73
N PRO A 79 -7.70 -4.32 2.81
CA PRO A 79 -7.19 -4.67 4.11
C PRO A 79 -6.55 -6.06 4.06
N ALA A 80 -5.57 -6.32 4.92
CA ALA A 80 -4.93 -7.63 4.99
C ALA A 80 -5.97 -8.76 5.19
N PRO A 81 -5.74 -9.94 4.60
CA PRO A 81 -6.51 -11.14 4.89
C PRO A 81 -6.62 -11.35 6.40
N ALA A 82 -7.78 -11.78 6.88
CA ALA A 82 -8.06 -11.85 8.32
C ALA A 82 -7.02 -12.67 9.11
N HIS A 83 -6.45 -13.71 8.47
CA HIS A 83 -5.43 -14.58 9.06
C HIS A 83 -4.02 -13.96 9.15
N GLU A 84 -3.78 -12.83 8.49
CA GLU A 84 -2.51 -12.10 8.55
C GLU A 84 -2.60 -10.80 9.36
N ARG A 85 -3.79 -10.43 9.87
CA ARG A 85 -3.91 -9.27 10.75
C ARG A 85 -3.21 -9.64 12.07
N GLY A 86 -2.06 -9.02 12.33
CA GLY A 86 -1.40 -9.14 13.63
C GLY A 86 -2.39 -8.77 14.72
N LYS A 87 -2.44 -9.56 15.80
CA LYS A 87 -3.28 -9.22 16.97
C LYS A 87 -2.84 -7.85 17.47
N ALA A 88 -3.75 -6.88 17.41
CA ALA A 88 -3.60 -5.58 18.04
C ALA A 88 -3.39 -5.72 19.55
#